data_AF-A0AAE1DFN7-F1
#
_entry.id   AF-A0AAE1DFN7-F1
#
_cell.length_a   1.000
_cell.length_b   1.000
_cell.length_c   1.000
_cell.angle_alpha   90.00
_cell.angle_beta   90.00
_cell.angle_gamma   90.00
#
_symmetry.space_group_name_H-M   'P 1'
#
loop_
_entity.id
_entity.type
_entity.pdbx_description
1 polymer ?
#
loop_
_entity_poly.entity_id
_entity_poly.type
_entity_poly.pdbx_seq_one_letter_code
_entity_poly.pdbx_strand_id
1 'polypeptide(L)'
;MLDIGSQVSTVSEEFYYRHLQALCKIEEGPTLFRMSVANGTDIPYSGFNVADIKVQNQTVVRDILFVAKKIPIGSRPILIGMNVIQHLPMFKNFLGSSHEESVG
;
A
#
# COMPACT_ATOMS: atom_id res chain seq x y z
N MET A 1 1.11 6.91 -6.53
CA MET A 1 0.04 7.81 -6.04
C MET A 1 -0.04 7.67 -4.54
N LEU A 2 -0.18 8.74 -3.78
CA LEU A 2 -0.52 8.65 -2.35
C LEU A 2 -2.05 8.56 -2.24
N ASP A 3 -2.57 7.57 -1.53
CA ASP A 3 -4.01 7.35 -1.40
C ASP A 3 -4.40 6.99 0.04
N ILE A 4 -5.05 7.95 0.71
CA ILE A 4 -5.55 7.78 2.09
C ILE A 4 -6.80 6.89 2.17
N GLY A 5 -7.49 6.65 1.05
CA GLY A 5 -8.65 5.74 0.98
C GLY A 5 -8.26 4.27 0.92
N SER A 6 -6.98 3.99 0.70
CA SER A 6 -6.44 2.63 0.62
C SER A 6 -5.68 2.27 1.88
N GLN A 7 -6.04 1.16 2.52
CA GLN A 7 -5.38 0.70 3.75
C GLN A 7 -3.94 0.21 3.50
N VAL A 8 -3.67 -0.30 2.30
CA VAL A 8 -2.40 -0.92 1.94
C VAL A 8 -1.84 -0.35 0.65
N SER A 9 -0.52 -0.40 0.53
CA SER A 9 0.22 -0.03 -0.67
C SER A 9 0.22 -1.19 -1.66
N THR A 10 0.07 -0.87 -2.94
CA THR A 10 0.04 -1.87 -4.02
C THR A 10 0.94 -1.45 -5.18
N VAL A 11 1.48 -2.45 -5.87
CA VAL A 11 2.11 -2.32 -7.17
C VAL A 11 1.43 -3.27 -8.15
N SER A 12 1.23 -2.86 -9.39
CA SER A 12 0.70 -3.77 -10.40
C SER A 12 1.71 -4.87 -10.72
N GLU A 13 1.20 -6.06 -10.98
CA GLU A 13 2.02 -7.22 -11.33
C GLU A 13 2.90 -6.96 -12.56
N GLU A 14 2.36 -6.31 -13.59
CA GLU A 14 3.12 -5.90 -14.78
C GLU A 14 4.30 -4.99 -14.42
N PHE A 15 4.07 -3.98 -13.58
CA PHE A 15 5.12 -3.05 -13.19
C PHE A 15 6.18 -3.75 -12.34
N TYR A 16 5.75 -4.64 -11.42
CA TYR A 16 6.66 -5.44 -10.62
C TYR A 16 7.59 -6.28 -11.50
N TYR A 17 7.05 -7.08 -12.42
CA TYR A 17 7.88 -7.94 -13.26
C TYR A 17 8.79 -7.16 -14.21
N ARG A 18 8.34 -6.00 -14.68
CA ARG A 18 9.15 -5.16 -15.58
C ARG A 18 10.28 -4.42 -14.86
N HIS A 19 10.07 -3.98 -13.62
CA HIS A 19 10.96 -3.00 -12.98
C HIS A 19 11.52 -3.41 -11.62
N LEU A 20 10.83 -4.27 -10.87
CA LEU A 20 11.15 -4.54 -9.46
C LEU A 20 11.60 -5.97 -9.18
N GLN A 21 11.32 -6.93 -10.07
CA GLN A 21 11.64 -8.34 -9.85
C GLN A 21 13.13 -8.61 -9.60
N ALA A 22 14.01 -7.85 -10.25
CA ALA A 22 15.45 -7.97 -10.06
C ALA A 22 15.93 -7.41 -8.70
N LEU A 23 15.13 -6.57 -8.04
CA LEU A 23 15.49 -5.85 -6.82
C LEU A 23 14.91 -6.50 -5.55
N CYS A 24 13.72 -7.06 -5.65
CA CYS A 24 13.02 -7.65 -4.51
C CYS A 24 12.17 -8.84 -4.96
N LYS A 25 12.20 -9.93 -4.18
CA LYS A 25 11.38 -11.11 -4.44
C LYS A 25 9.97 -10.91 -3.87
N ILE A 26 8.99 -11.50 -4.53
CA ILE A 26 7.64 -11.67 -3.96
C ILE A 26 7.70 -12.79 -2.92
N GLU A 27 7.14 -12.50 -1.75
CA GLU A 27 6.80 -13.44 -0.70
C GLU A 27 5.33 -13.86 -0.84
N GLU A 28 5.02 -15.11 -0.48
CA GLU A 28 3.64 -15.60 -0.48
C GLU A 28 2.81 -14.89 0.58
N GLY A 29 1.60 -14.47 0.20
CA GLY A 29 0.69 -13.80 1.11
C GLY A 29 0.09 -14.73 2.18
N PRO A 30 -0.27 -14.20 3.36
CA PRO A 30 -0.95 -15.00 4.37
C PRO A 30 -2.32 -15.47 3.86
N THR A 31 -2.67 -16.71 4.18
CA THR A 31 -3.93 -17.37 3.74
C THR A 31 -5.19 -16.69 4.26
N LEU A 32 -5.10 -15.94 5.36
CA LEU A 32 -6.21 -15.24 6.00
C LEU A 32 -6.36 -13.77 5.55
N PHE A 33 -5.53 -13.31 4.60
CA PHE A 33 -5.59 -11.93 4.12
C PHE A 33 -6.31 -11.83 2.77
N ARG A 34 -7.13 -10.80 2.64
CA ARG A 34 -7.92 -10.52 1.44
C ARG A 34 -7.92 -9.02 1.20
N MET A 35 -7.67 -8.61 -0.04
CA MET A 35 -7.84 -7.23 -0.47
C MET A 35 -9.13 -7.08 -1.26
N SER A 36 -9.89 -6.04 -0.96
CA SER A 36 -11.11 -5.68 -1.69
C SER A 36 -11.19 -4.16 -1.84
N VAL A 37 -11.78 -3.70 -2.94
CA VAL A 37 -12.18 -2.30 -3.09
C VAL A 37 -13.45 -2.01 -2.28
N ALA A 38 -13.83 -0.74 -2.17
CA ALA A 38 -14.97 -0.28 -1.36
C ALA A 38 -16.33 -0.93 -1.71
N ASN A 39 -16.52 -1.41 -2.94
CA ASN A 39 -17.74 -2.11 -3.35
C ASN A 39 -17.72 -3.62 -3.03
N GLY A 40 -16.71 -4.11 -2.31
CA GLY A 40 -16.56 -5.51 -1.93
C GLY A 40 -15.94 -6.41 -3.01
N THR A 41 -15.59 -5.88 -4.18
CA THR A 41 -14.91 -6.65 -5.23
C THR A 41 -13.48 -6.96 -4.84
N ASP A 42 -13.05 -8.20 -5.05
CA ASP A 42 -11.72 -8.65 -4.70
C ASP A 42 -10.65 -8.11 -5.63
N ILE A 43 -9.53 -7.75 -5.02
CA ILE A 43 -8.28 -7.42 -5.70
C ILE A 43 -7.37 -8.64 -5.54
N PRO A 44 -7.30 -9.53 -6.54
CA PRO A 44 -6.37 -10.65 -6.49
C PRO A 44 -4.93 -10.14 -6.49
N TYR A 45 -4.07 -10.80 -5.74
CA TYR A 45 -2.65 -10.46 -5.64
C TYR A 45 -1.78 -11.71 -5.75
N SER A 46 -0.52 -11.51 -6.14
CA SER A 46 0.48 -12.58 -6.34
C SER A 46 1.32 -12.83 -5.09
N GLY A 47 1.34 -11.85 -4.20
CA GLY A 47 2.04 -11.89 -2.93
C GLY A 47 2.37 -10.47 -2.47
N PHE A 48 3.39 -10.34 -1.65
CA PHE A 48 3.87 -9.05 -1.19
C PHE A 48 5.40 -8.97 -1.23
N ASN A 49 5.93 -7.76 -1.13
CA ASN A 49 7.35 -7.53 -0.94
C ASN A 49 7.55 -6.55 0.22
N VAL A 50 8.58 -6.80 1.03
CA VAL A 50 9.04 -5.88 2.06
C VAL A 50 10.13 -5.00 1.45
N ALA A 51 9.94 -3.69 1.48
CA ALA A 51 10.85 -2.74 0.87
C ALA A 51 10.98 -1.44 1.67
N ASP A 52 12.10 -0.75 1.47
CA ASP A 52 12.24 0.64 1.88
C ASP A 52 11.56 1.53 0.86
N ILE A 53 10.55 2.28 1.30
CA ILE A 53 9.70 3.08 0.43
C ILE A 53 10.09 4.54 0.58
N LYS A 54 10.68 5.08 -0.49
CA LYS A 54 11.03 6.50 -0.55
C LYS A 54 9.85 7.31 -1.09
N VAL A 55 9.31 8.18 -0.25
CA VAL A 55 8.30 9.18 -0.62
C VAL A 55 8.92 10.56 -0.47
N GLN A 56 9.17 11.24 -1.59
CA GLN A 56 9.90 12.51 -1.63
C GLN A 56 11.26 12.39 -0.91
N ASN A 57 11.47 13.14 0.17
CA ASN A 57 12.70 13.15 0.97
C ASN A 57 12.61 12.28 2.24
N GLN A 58 11.55 11.49 2.37
CA GLN A 58 11.30 10.62 3.52
C GLN A 58 11.38 9.15 3.09
N THR A 59 11.89 8.31 3.97
CA THR A 59 11.96 6.86 3.75
C THR A 59 11.21 6.16 4.86
N VAL A 60 10.22 5.34 4.49
CA VAL A 60 9.58 4.39 5.39
C VAL A 60 10.29 3.06 5.23
N VAL A 61 10.91 2.59 6.31
CA VAL A 61 11.78 1.42 6.30
C VAL A 61 10.96 0.15 6.48
N ARG A 62 11.24 -0.85 5.63
CA ARG A 62 10.67 -2.21 5.71
C ARG A 62 9.13 -2.26 5.77
N ASP A 63 8.47 -1.59 4.85
CA ASP A 63 7.02 -1.66 4.72
C ASP A 63 6.60 -2.57 3.56
N ILE A 64 5.31 -2.92 3.55
CA ILE A 64 4.73 -3.92 2.65
C ILE A 64 4.15 -3.22 1.41
N LEU A 65 4.50 -3.75 0.23
CA LEU A 65 3.73 -3.54 -1.00
C LEU A 65 3.12 -4.87 -1.44
N PHE A 66 1.81 -4.87 -1.72
CA PHE A 66 1.16 -6.02 -2.34
C PHE A 66 1.28 -5.95 -3.86
N VAL A 67 1.61 -7.07 -4.49
CA VAL A 67 1.67 -7.18 -5.95
C VAL A 67 0.29 -7.56 -6.48
N ALA A 68 -0.49 -6.58 -6.91
CA ALA A 68 -1.85 -6.76 -7.39
C ALA A 68 -1.87 -7.30 -8.83
N LYS A 69 -2.54 -8.43 -9.04
CA LYS A 69 -2.71 -9.06 -10.37
C LYS A 69 -3.56 -8.22 -11.30
N LYS A 70 -4.54 -7.50 -10.74
CA LYS A 70 -5.45 -6.66 -11.49
C LYS A 70 -5.65 -5.34 -10.78
N ILE A 71 -5.24 -4.26 -11.44
CA ILE A 71 -5.59 -2.90 -11.05
C ILE A 71 -6.64 -2.34 -12.04
N PRO A 72 -7.55 -1.46 -11.61
CA PRO A 72 -8.51 -0.84 -12.52
C PRO A 72 -7.82 -0.11 -13.66
N ILE A 73 -8.39 -0.15 -14.87
CA ILE A 73 -7.85 0.51 -16.06
C ILE A 73 -7.70 2.01 -15.79
N GLY A 74 -6.54 2.58 -16.14
CA GLY A 74 -6.20 3.99 -15.88
C GLY A 74 -5.64 4.26 -14.47
N SER A 75 -5.58 3.25 -13.60
CA SER A 75 -4.91 3.38 -12.30
C SER A 75 -3.40 3.53 -12.47
N ARG A 76 -2.78 4.28 -11.55
CA ARG A 76 -1.32 4.36 -11.47
C ARG A 76 -0.77 2.97 -11.10
N PRO A 77 0.37 2.55 -11.66
CA PRO A 77 0.94 1.22 -11.39
C PRO A 77 1.43 1.05 -9.96
N ILE A 78 1.66 2.16 -9.23
CA ILE A 78 2.01 2.15 -7.81
C ILE A 78 1.04 3.04 -7.04
N LEU A 79 0.47 2.47 -5.98
CA LEU A 79 -0.35 3.13 -4.99
C LEU A 79 0.31 2.96 -3.62
N ILE A 80 0.48 4.07 -2.91
CA ILE A 80 1.02 4.11 -1.56
C ILE A 80 -0.16 4.40 -0.63
N GLY A 81 -0.53 3.41 0.18
CA GLY A 81 -1.67 3.45 1.07
C GLY A 81 -1.31 3.85 2.49
N MET A 82 -2.28 3.72 3.38
CA MET A 82 -2.20 4.13 4.78
C MET A 82 -1.14 3.39 5.58
N ASN A 83 -0.81 2.14 5.23
CA ASN A 83 0.29 1.42 5.88
C ASN A 83 1.60 2.23 5.85
N VAL A 84 1.89 2.91 4.74
CA VAL A 84 3.06 3.77 4.57
C VAL A 84 2.78 5.21 4.99
N ILE A 85 1.64 5.77 4.57
CA ILE A 85 1.33 7.20 4.74
C ILE A 85 1.34 7.61 6.21
N GLN A 86 0.83 6.76 7.11
CA GLN A 86 0.78 7.06 8.55
C GLN A 86 2.17 7.28 9.18
N HIS A 87 3.22 6.73 8.56
CA HIS A 87 4.60 6.87 9.05
C HIS A 87 5.27 8.15 8.57
N LEU A 88 4.70 8.86 7.59
CA LEU A 88 5.26 10.07 7.02
C LEU A 88 4.93 11.30 7.90
N PRO A 89 5.92 12.01 8.47
CA PRO A 89 5.69 13.20 9.30
C PRO A 89 4.75 14.25 8.72
N MET A 90 4.76 14.43 7.40
CA MET A 90 3.89 15.42 6.73
C MET A 90 2.39 15.12 6.85
N PHE A 91 2.01 13.87 7.19
CA PHE A 91 0.61 13.47 7.37
C PHE A 91 0.20 13.35 8.84
N LYS A 92 1.13 13.46 9.81
CA LYS A 92 0.82 13.31 11.24
C LYS A 92 -0.26 14.28 11.72
N ASN A 93 -0.21 15.55 11.29
CA ASN A 93 -1.19 16.56 11.69
C ASN A 93 -2.56 16.36 11.03
N PHE A 94 -2.62 15.65 9.90
CA PHE A 94 -3.86 15.36 9.18
C PHE A 94 -4.58 14.13 9.77
N LEU A 95 -3.82 13.19 10.34
CA LEU A 95 -4.34 11.95 10.90
C LEU A 95 -4.68 12.05 12.41
N GLY A 96 -4.13 13.05 13.11
CA GLY A 96 -4.24 13.21 14.57
C GLY A 96 -5.51 13.92 15.10
N SER A 97 -6.48 14.27 14.27
CA SER A 97 -7.67 15.04 14.71
C SER A 97 -8.92 14.19 15.02
N SER A 98 -8.79 12.88 15.22
CA SER A 98 -9.96 11.97 15.32
C SER A 98 -9.99 11.02 16.53
N HIS A 99 -9.37 11.36 17.66
CA HIS A 99 -9.62 10.64 18.93
C HIS A 99 -9.30 11.49 20.17
N GLU A 100 -10.10 12.52 20.46
CA GLU A 100 -10.33 13.02 21.83
C GLU A 100 -11.74 13.61 21.88
N GLU A 101 -12.77 12.78 22.06
CA GLU A 101 -14.03 13.17 22.72
C GLU A 101 -14.94 11.94 22.88
N SER A 102 -15.01 11.42 24.11
CA SER A 102 -16.19 10.84 24.79
C SER A 102 -15.76 9.87 25.90
N VAL A 103 -15.31 10.44 27.02
CA VAL A 103 -15.58 9.84 28.32
C VAL A 103 -16.48 10.84 29.05
N GLY A 104 -17.77 10.53 29.06
CA GLY A 104 -18.81 11.16 29.86
C GLY A 104 -19.76 10.08 30.31
#